data_AF-A0A9P0L0X8-F1
#
_entry.id   AF-A0A9P0L0X8-F1
#
_cell.length_a   1.000
_cell.length_b   1.000
_cell.length_c   1.000
_cell.angle_alpha   90.00
_cell.angle_beta   90.00
_cell.angle_gamma   90.00
#
_symmetry.space_group_name_H-M   'P 1'
#
loop_
_entity.id
_entity.type
_entity.pdbx_description
1 polymer ?
#
loop_
_entity_poly.entity_id
_entity_poly.type
_entity_poly.pdbx_seq_one_letter_code
_entity_poly.pdbx_strand_id
1 'polypeptide(L)' 'MLARLYELKEEAILFLEFKEKHDLLTVFKDGTFQWRLAYLTDIFDSLNELNMKLQGRNNTIISNLL' A
#
# COMPACT_ATOMS: atom_id res chain seq x y z
N MET A 1 -4.48 2.59 1.15
CA MET A 1 -4.24 1.31 1.84
C MET A 1 -2.79 0.87 1.61
N LEU A 2 -2.30 0.91 0.36
CA LEU A 2 -0.88 0.64 0.05
C LEU A 2 0.07 1.65 0.71
N ALA A 3 -0.25 2.94 0.68
CA ALA A 3 0.50 3.98 1.38
C ALA A 3 0.67 3.64 2.87
N ARG A 4 -0.43 3.28 3.54
CA ARG A 4 -0.41 2.93 4.96
C ARG A 4 0.45 1.69 5.25
N LEU A 5 0.41 0.69 4.37
CA LEU A 5 1.23 -0.51 4.50
C LEU A 5 2.72 -0.20 4.28
N TYR A 6 3.03 0.70 3.35
CA TYR A 6 4.41 1.12 3.07
C TYR A 6 4.99 1.99 4.20
N GLU A 7 4.20 2.91 4.76
CA GLU A 7 4.54 3.71 5.93
C GLU A 7 4.87 2.83 7.15
N LEU A 8 4.05 1.80 7.38
CA LEU A 8 4.18 0.89 8.53
C LEU A 8 5.00 -0.37 8.20
N LYS A 9 5.88 -0.32 7.19
CA LYS A 9 6.58 -1.53 6.72
C LYS A 9 7.44 -2.18 7.79
N GLU A 10 8.03 -1.39 8.70
CA GLU A 10 8.84 -1.92 9.80
C GLU A 10 7.98 -2.61 10.85
N GLU A 11 6.83 -2.02 11.20
CA GLU A 11 5.85 -2.62 12.09
C GLU A 11 5.24 -3.88 11.48
N ALA A 12 5.00 -3.90 10.16
CA ALA A 12 4.55 -5.08 9.45
C ALA A 12 5.62 -6.19 9.48
N ILE A 13 6.90 -5.85 9.31
CA ILE A 13 8.01 -6.79 9.46
C ILE A 13 8.04 -7.40 10.87
N LEU A 14 7.98 -6.56 11.91
CA LEU A 14 7.95 -7.01 13.31
C LEU A 14 6.74 -7.91 13.59
N PHE A 15 5.57 -7.56 13.05
CA PHE A 15 4.37 -8.37 13.19
C PHE A 15 4.51 -9.73 12.51
N LEU A 16 5.06 -9.79 11.29
CA LEU A 16 5.28 -11.03 10.56
C LEU A 16 6.30 -11.94 11.26
N GLU A 17 7.34 -11.35 11.85
CA GLU A 17 8.32 -12.05 12.69
C GLU A 17 7.66 -12.63 13.94
N PHE A 18 6.88 -11.82 14.68
CA PHE A 18 6.13 -12.26 15.86
C PHE A 18 5.10 -13.38 15.54
N LYS A 19 4.54 -13.39 14.33
CA LYS A 19 3.58 -14.39 13.86
C LYS A 19 4.22 -15.61 13.19
N GLU A 20 5.55 -15.70 13.17
CA GLU A 20 6.31 -16.79 12.56
C GLU A 20 5.94 -17.01 11.07
N LYS A 21 5.60 -15.92 10.36
CA LYS A 21 5.24 -15.95 8.94
C LYS A 21 6.48 -15.81 8.06
N HIS A 22 7.39 -16.77 8.15
CA HIS A 22 8.71 -16.71 7.52
C HIS A 22 8.69 -16.47 6.00
N ASP A 23 7.75 -17.07 5.27
CA ASP A 23 7.63 -16.87 3.82
C ASP A 23 7.30 -15.41 3.48
N LEU A 24 6.34 -14.83 4.21
CA LEU A 24 5.93 -13.44 4.03
C LEU A 24 7.01 -12.47 4.51
N LEU A 25 7.68 -12.79 5.63
CA LEU A 25 8.78 -12.00 6.17
C LEU A 25 9.94 -11.91 5.16
N THR A 26 10.26 -13.01 4.49
CA THR A 26 11.28 -13.06 3.43
C THR A 26 10.94 -12.11 2.28
N VAL A 27 9.68 -12.16 1.81
CA VAL A 27 9.21 -11.27 0.74
C VAL A 27 9.20 -9.81 1.20
N PHE A 28 8.74 -9.51 2.41
CA PHE A 28 8.64 -8.14 2.91
C PHE A 28 10.01 -7.49 3.19
N LYS A 29 11.03 -8.29 3.50
CA LYS A 29 12.43 -7.83 3.65
C LYS A 29 13.18 -7.73 2.31
N ASP A 30 12.65 -8.31 1.22
CA ASP A 30 13.28 -8.20 -0.09
C ASP A 30 13.23 -6.76 -0.61
N GLY A 31 14.40 -6.21 -0.95
CA GLY A 31 14.52 -4.85 -1.43
C GLY A 31 13.72 -4.63 -2.72
N THR A 32 13.69 -5.59 -3.63
CA THR A 32 12.95 -5.47 -4.90
C THR A 32 11.45 -5.37 -4.64
N PHE A 33 10.92 -6.16 -3.71
CA PHE A 33 9.54 -6.07 -3.25
C PHE A 33 9.23 -4.69 -2.64
N GLN A 34 10.08 -4.18 -1.76
CA GLN A 34 9.88 -2.86 -1.15
C GLN A 34 9.87 -1.73 -2.21
N TRP A 35 10.78 -1.79 -3.18
CA TRP A 35 10.80 -0.85 -4.31
C TRP A 35 9.52 -0.92 -5.15
N ARG A 36 9.03 -2.13 -5.44
CA ARG A 36 7.76 -2.32 -6.16
C ARG A 36 6.57 -1.80 -5.36
N LEU A 37 6.55 -2.02 -4.05
CA LEU A 37 5.48 -1.52 -3.17
C LEU A 37 5.45 0.01 -3.11
N ALA A 38 6.63 0.66 -3.04
CA ALA A 38 6.74 2.12 -3.11
C ALA A 38 6.20 2.65 -4.43
N TYR A 39 6.66 2.08 -5.56
CA TYR A 39 6.20 2.47 -6.89
C TYR A 39 4.69 2.30 -7.08
N LEU A 40 4.13 1.19 -6.60
CA LEU A 40 2.68 0.96 -6.64
C LEU A 40 1.94 2.00 -5.79
N THR A 41 2.46 2.35 -4.61
CA THR A 41 1.87 3.39 -3.76
C THR A 41 1.75 4.71 -4.53
N ASP A 42 2.84 5.17 -5.16
CA ASP A 42 2.87 6.44 -5.90
C ASP A 42 1.88 6.46 -7.08
N ILE A 43 1.82 5.36 -7.86
CA ILE A 43 0.91 5.26 -8.99
C ILE A 43 -0.55 5.20 -8.55
N PHE A 44 -0.86 4.42 -7.51
CA PHE A 44 -2.22 4.33 -7.02
C PHE A 44 -2.70 5.68 -6.49
N ASP A 45 -1.84 6.43 -5.77
CA ASP A 45 -2.18 7.77 -5.30
C ASP A 45 -2.45 8.73 -6.47
N SER A 46 -1.61 8.71 -7.50
CA SER A 46 -1.82 9.49 -8.73
C SER A 46 -3.13 9.15 -9.44
N LEU A 47 -3.45 7.84 -9.54
CA LEU A 47 -4.70 7.37 -10.16
C LEU A 47 -5.92 7.74 -9.32
N ASN A 48 -5.81 7.72 -8.00
CA ASN A 48 -6.89 8.14 -7.11
C ASN A 48 -7.15 9.64 -7.22
N GLU A 49 -6.09 10.46 -7.27
CA GLU A 49 -6.24 11.89 -7.50
C GLU A 49 -6.95 12.17 -8.83
N LEU A 50 -6.56 11.46 -9.89
CA LEU A 50 -7.23 11.56 -11.19
C LEU A 50 -8.70 11.11 -11.11
N ASN A 51 -8.96 9.96 -10.49
CA ASN A 51 -10.32 9.43 -10.30
C ASN A 51 -11.21 10.44 -9.56
N MET A 52 -10.71 11.06 -8.49
CA MET A 52 -11.42 12.10 -7.74
C MET A 52 -11.73 13.33 -8.60
N LYS A 53 -10.80 13.75 -9.48
CA LYS A 53 -11.03 14.84 -10.43
C LYS A 53 -12.09 14.48 -11.48
N LEU A 54 -12.19 13.20 -11.87
CA LEU A 54 -13.12 12.71 -12.89
C LEU A 54 -14.53 12.40 -12.37
N GLN A 55 -14.71 12.14 -11.07
CA GLN A 55 -16.01 11.77 -10.47
C GLN A 55 -17.10 12.84 -10.55
N GLY A 56 -16.76 14.09 -10.90
CA GLY A 56 -17.75 15.18 -10.97
C GLY A 56 -18.37 15.53 -9.62
N ARG A 57 -19.50 16.26 -9.61
CA ARG A 57 -20.05 16.87 -8.38
C ARG A 57 -20.83 15.94 -7.46
N ASN A 58 -21.08 14.67 -7.80
CA ASN A 58 -21.90 13.77 -6.97
C ASN A 58 -21.63 12.30 -7.33
N ASN A 59 -20.55 11.68 -6.84
CA ASN A 59 -20.47 10.24 -6.59
C ASN A 59 -19.13 9.86 -5.96
N THR A 60 -19.09 9.75 -4.63
CA THR A 60 -17.99 9.09 -3.92
C THR A 60 -18.21 7.59 -3.98
N ILE A 61 -17.64 6.91 -4.99
CA ILE A 61 -17.69 5.44 -5.07
C ILE A 61 -16.52 4.81 -4.28
N ILE A 62 -15.43 5.53 -4.02
CA ILE A 62 -14.24 4.98 -3.37
C ILE A 62 -13.64 5.98 -2.37
N SER A 63 -14.30 6.17 -1.22
CA SER A 63 -13.65 6.79 -0.04
C SER A 63 -13.20 5.78 1.01
N ASN A 64 -13.62 4.51 0.90
CA ASN A 64 -13.45 3.52 1.97
C ASN A 64 -12.45 2.39 1.64
N LEU A 65 -11.58 2.53 0.63
CA LEU A 65 -10.60 1.50 0.26
C LEU A 65 -9.17 2.03 0.06
N LEU A 66 -8.87 3.22 0.57
CA LEU A 66 -7.51 3.74 0.71
C LEU A 66 -7.28 4.20 2.14
#